data_AF-A0A834BCH2-F1
#
_entry.id   AF-A0A834BCH2-F1
#
_cell.length_a   1.000
_cell.length_b   1.000
_cell.length_c   1.000
_cell.angle_alpha   90.00
_cell.angle_beta   90.00
_cell.angle_gamma   90.00
#
_symmetry.space_group_name_H-M   'P 1'
#
loop_
_entity.id
_entity.type
_entity.pdbx_description
1 polymer ?
#
loop_
_entity_poly.entity_id
_entity_poly.type
_entity_poly.pdbx_seq_one_letter_code
_entity_poly.pdbx_strand_id
1 'polypeptide(L)'
;MVAAATNNLCEAANAAVQGHASQEKLISSAKQVAASTAQLLVACKVKADQDSEAMKRLQVAGNAVKRASDNLVKAAQKAAAFEDEENETVVVKEKMVGGIAQIIAAQEEMLRKERELEEARKKLAQIRQQQYKFLPSELRDEH
;
A
#
# COMPACT_ATOMS: atom_id res chain seq x y z
N MET A 1 3.80 -7.97 -14.72
CA MET A 1 3.80 -7.20 -13.45
C MET A 1 2.57 -6.29 -13.33
N VAL A 2 2.31 -5.40 -14.28
CA VAL A 2 1.14 -4.49 -14.25
C VAL A 2 -0.19 -5.24 -14.12
N ALA A 3 -0.41 -6.27 -14.96
CA ALA A 3 -1.65 -7.06 -14.94
C ALA A 3 -1.93 -7.70 -13.57
N ALA A 4 -0.91 -8.26 -12.91
CA ALA A 4 -1.06 -8.83 -11.57
C ALA A 4 -1.40 -7.74 -10.53
N ALA A 5 -0.77 -6.57 -10.60
CA ALA A 5 -1.10 -5.45 -9.71
C ALA A 5 -2.54 -4.95 -9.92
N THR A 6 -3.03 -4.93 -11.16
CA THR A 6 -4.41 -4.51 -11.47
C THR A 6 -5.44 -5.53 -11.00
N ASN A 7 -5.16 -6.83 -11.15
CA ASN A 7 -6.01 -7.89 -10.59
C ASN A 7 -6.10 -7.79 -9.06
N ASN A 8 -4.95 -7.64 -8.37
CA ASN A 8 -4.93 -7.48 -6.92
C ASN A 8 -5.72 -6.24 -6.47
N LEU A 9 -5.64 -5.14 -7.22
CA LEU A 9 -6.44 -3.94 -6.94
C LEU A 9 -7.95 -4.21 -7.11
N CYS A 10 -8.34 -4.96 -8.14
CA CYS A 10 -9.73 -5.32 -8.37
C CYS A 10 -10.28 -6.18 -7.23
N GLU A 11 -9.52 -7.18 -6.78
CA GLU A 11 -9.87 -8.01 -5.62
C GLU A 11 -10.00 -7.19 -4.34
N ALA A 12 -9.03 -6.29 -4.08
CA ALA A 12 -9.06 -5.41 -2.92
C ALA A 12 -10.25 -4.44 -2.97
N ALA A 13 -10.58 -3.88 -4.14
CA ALA A 13 -11.71 -3.00 -4.32
C ALA A 13 -13.05 -3.74 -4.14
N ASN A 14 -13.18 -4.96 -4.67
CA ASN A 14 -14.37 -5.78 -4.48
C ASN A 14 -14.58 -6.11 -2.99
N ALA A 15 -13.52 -6.50 -2.29
CA ALA A 15 -13.59 -6.75 -0.86
C ALA A 15 -13.89 -5.47 -0.05
N ALA A 16 -13.41 -4.30 -0.46
CA ALA A 16 -13.70 -3.02 0.19
C ALA A 16 -15.18 -2.62 0.05
N VAL A 17 -15.77 -2.81 -1.13
CA VAL A 17 -17.21 -2.55 -1.36
C VAL A 17 -18.10 -3.49 -0.54
N GLN A 18 -17.62 -4.71 -0.29
CA GLN A 18 -18.31 -5.70 0.56
C GLN A 18 -18.08 -5.48 2.07
N GLY A 19 -17.26 -4.50 2.47
CA GLY A 19 -16.93 -4.25 3.88
C GLY A 19 -15.96 -5.28 4.49
N HIS A 20 -15.23 -6.03 3.66
CA HIS A 20 -14.33 -7.11 4.09
C HIS A 20 -12.84 -6.84 3.83
N ALA A 21 -12.48 -5.69 3.23
CA ALA A 21 -11.08 -5.33 3.01
C ALA A 21 -10.59 -4.37 4.10
N SER A 22 -9.30 -4.44 4.43
CA SER A 22 -8.65 -3.37 5.16
C SER A 22 -8.30 -2.19 4.24
N GLN A 23 -8.39 -0.99 4.79
CA GLN A 23 -7.98 0.24 4.12
C GLN A 23 -6.55 0.15 3.57
N GLU A 24 -5.66 -0.46 4.35
CA GLU A 24 -4.24 -0.57 4.01
C GLU A 24 -4.02 -1.47 2.79
N LYS A 25 -4.79 -2.55 2.65
CA LYS A 25 -4.72 -3.45 1.49
C LYS A 25 -5.12 -2.71 0.22
N LEU A 26 -6.23 -1.96 0.26
CA LEU A 26 -6.69 -1.16 -0.88
C LEU A 26 -5.66 -0.08 -1.27
N ILE A 27 -5.13 0.65 -0.28
CA ILE A 27 -4.10 1.68 -0.50
C ILE A 27 -2.82 1.06 -1.08
N SER A 28 -2.36 -0.06 -0.54
CA SER A 28 -1.14 -0.74 -0.99
C SER A 28 -1.28 -1.21 -2.44
N SER A 29 -2.39 -1.86 -2.79
CA SER A 29 -2.66 -2.29 -4.17
C SER A 29 -2.76 -1.12 -5.14
N ALA A 30 -3.40 -0.01 -4.74
CA ALA A 30 -3.52 1.19 -5.59
C ALA A 30 -2.15 1.82 -5.89
N LYS A 31 -1.29 1.94 -4.87
CA LYS A 31 0.10 2.43 -5.01
C LYS A 31 0.94 1.50 -5.88
N GLN A 32 0.76 0.19 -5.74
CA GLN A 32 1.46 -0.80 -6.56
C GLN A 32 1.10 -0.68 -8.05
N VAL A 33 -0.18 -0.46 -8.38
CA VAL A 33 -0.60 -0.22 -9.78
C VAL A 33 0.06 1.03 -10.36
N ALA A 34 0.09 2.14 -9.61
CA ALA A 34 0.78 3.35 -10.05
C ALA A 34 2.27 3.12 -10.29
N ALA A 35 2.94 2.43 -9.35
CA ALA A 35 4.37 2.12 -9.46
C ALA A 35 4.68 1.21 -10.65
N SER A 36 3.94 0.12 -10.84
CA SER A 36 4.14 -0.79 -11.97
C SER A 36 3.85 -0.12 -13.32
N THR A 37 2.88 0.80 -13.38
CA THR A 37 2.56 1.57 -14.59
C THR A 37 3.68 2.56 -14.91
N ALA A 38 4.25 3.23 -13.89
CA ALA A 38 5.39 4.11 -14.07
C ALA A 38 6.64 3.34 -14.55
N GLN A 39 6.91 2.16 -14.00
CA GLN A 39 7.99 1.29 -14.46
C GLN A 39 7.81 0.86 -15.93
N LEU A 40 6.58 0.50 -16.32
CA LEU A 40 6.28 0.16 -17.71
C LEU A 40 6.51 1.36 -18.65
N LEU A 41 6.06 2.56 -18.26
CA LEU A 41 6.31 3.79 -19.01
C LEU A 41 7.80 4.07 -19.21
N VAL A 42 8.59 3.93 -18.14
CA VAL A 42 10.06 4.11 -18.21
C VAL A 42 10.68 3.07 -19.14
N ALA A 43 10.28 1.80 -19.03
CA ALA A 43 10.77 0.74 -19.91
C ALA A 43 10.42 0.98 -21.39
N CYS A 44 9.20 1.44 -21.67
CA CYS A 44 8.79 1.82 -23.03
C CYS A 44 9.58 3.02 -23.54
N LYS A 45 9.87 4.01 -22.69
CA LYS A 45 10.61 5.23 -23.06
C LYS A 45 12.05 4.98 -23.48
N VAL A 46 12.69 3.90 -23.00
CA VAL A 46 14.08 3.54 -23.36
C VAL A 46 14.18 2.97 -24.77
N LYS A 47 13.12 2.33 -25.28
CA LYS A 47 13.13 1.64 -26.60
C LYS A 47 12.24 2.31 -27.65
N ALA A 48 11.32 3.18 -27.26
CA ALA A 48 10.39 3.84 -28.17
C ALA A 48 10.85 5.27 -28.51
N ASP A 49 10.51 5.71 -29.72
CA ASP A 49 10.61 7.12 -30.10
C ASP A 49 9.64 7.95 -29.24
N GLN A 50 10.20 8.90 -28.48
CA GLN A 50 9.44 9.77 -27.57
C GLN A 50 8.46 10.68 -28.29
N ASP A 51 8.72 10.99 -29.55
CA ASP A 51 7.84 11.86 -30.34
C ASP A 51 6.74 11.10 -31.08
N SER A 52 6.80 9.76 -31.06
CA SER A 52 5.75 8.92 -31.65
C SER A 52 4.39 9.18 -31.00
N GLU A 53 3.35 9.16 -31.82
CA GLU A 53 1.97 9.32 -31.35
C GLU A 53 1.58 8.24 -30.33
N ALA A 54 2.08 7.01 -30.53
CA ALA A 54 1.91 5.90 -29.60
C ALA A 54 2.50 6.21 -28.22
N MET A 55 3.70 6.78 -28.14
CA MET A 55 4.34 7.10 -26.86
C MET A 55 3.66 8.30 -26.17
N LYS A 56 3.21 9.30 -26.93
CA LYS A 56 2.41 10.41 -26.40
C LYS A 56 1.10 9.91 -25.79
N ARG A 57 0.38 9.03 -26.49
CA ARG A 57 -0.85 8.39 -25.97
C ARG A 57 -0.58 7.55 -24.73
N LEU A 58 0.50 6.78 -24.73
CA LEU A 58 0.89 5.96 -23.58
C LEU A 58 1.22 6.82 -22.34
N GLN A 59 1.96 7.92 -22.53
CA GLN A 59 2.29 8.85 -21.44
C GLN A 59 1.03 9.49 -20.83
N VAL A 60 0.07 9.91 -21.66
CA VAL A 60 -1.22 10.45 -21.19
C VAL A 60 -1.98 9.38 -20.41
N ALA A 61 -2.08 8.16 -20.95
CA ALA A 61 -2.78 7.05 -20.29
C ALA A 61 -2.14 6.70 -18.94
N GLY A 62 -0.81 6.55 -18.87
CA GLY A 62 -0.13 6.22 -17.62
C GLY A 62 -0.18 7.36 -16.59
N ASN A 63 -0.17 8.61 -17.02
CA ASN A 63 -0.42 9.76 -16.14
C ASN A 63 -1.86 9.74 -15.58
N ALA A 64 -2.84 9.36 -16.40
CA ALA A 64 -4.23 9.21 -15.96
C ALA A 64 -4.35 8.08 -14.92
N VAL A 65 -3.71 6.93 -15.14
CA VAL A 65 -3.65 5.83 -14.16
C VAL A 65 -3.04 6.29 -12.84
N LYS A 66 -1.91 7.01 -12.87
CA LYS A 66 -1.30 7.55 -11.65
C LYS A 66 -2.26 8.46 -10.88
N ARG A 67 -2.92 9.39 -11.57
CA ARG A 67 -3.92 10.29 -10.94
C ARG A 67 -5.10 9.53 -10.36
N ALA A 68 -5.60 8.51 -11.08
CA ALA A 68 -6.69 7.68 -10.61
C ALA A 68 -6.31 6.90 -9.35
N SER A 69 -5.12 6.29 -9.32
CA SER A 69 -4.58 5.61 -8.13
C SER A 69 -4.43 6.56 -6.94
N ASP A 70 -3.89 7.77 -7.14
CA ASP A 70 -3.72 8.76 -6.07
C ASP A 70 -5.07 9.22 -5.51
N ASN A 71 -6.06 9.44 -6.39
CA ASN A 71 -7.42 9.78 -5.97
C ASN A 71 -8.09 8.64 -5.20
N LEU A 72 -7.88 7.39 -5.62
CA LEU A 72 -8.38 6.22 -4.91
C LEU A 72 -7.76 6.11 -3.52
N VAL A 73 -6.45 6.36 -3.36
CA VAL A 73 -5.80 6.38 -2.04
C VAL A 73 -6.42 7.44 -1.14
N LYS A 74 -6.63 8.66 -1.64
CA LYS A 74 -7.28 9.74 -0.88
C LYS A 74 -8.71 9.39 -0.50
N ALA A 75 -9.45 8.73 -1.38
CA ALA A 75 -10.81 8.28 -1.10
C ALA A 75 -10.82 7.19 -0.04
N ALA A 76 -9.93 6.20 -0.15
CA ALA A 76 -9.77 5.13 0.83
C ALA A 76 -9.37 5.67 2.21
N GLN A 77 -8.50 6.68 2.29
CA GLN A 77 -8.11 7.33 3.54
C GLN A 77 -9.21 8.14 4.21
N LYS A 78 -10.24 8.55 3.46
CA LYS A 78 -11.36 9.37 3.95
C LYS A 78 -12.64 8.55 4.10
N ALA A 79 -12.61 7.27 3.76
CA ALA A 79 -13.80 6.46 3.76
C ALA A 79 -14.11 6.04 5.20
N ALA A 80 -15.20 6.59 5.75
CA ALA A 80 -15.73 6.23 7.07
C ALA A 80 -15.99 4.72 7.24
N ALA A 81 -16.14 3.98 6.14
CA ALA A 81 -16.21 2.51 6.11
C ALA A 81 -14.97 1.82 6.71
N PHE A 82 -13.88 2.54 6.93
CA PHE A 82 -12.67 2.05 7.62
C PHE A 82 -12.41 2.75 8.96
N GLU A 83 -13.22 3.75 9.35
CA GLU A 83 -13.05 4.50 10.62
C GLU A 83 -13.70 3.78 11.82
N ASP A 84 -14.57 2.80 11.59
CA ASP A 84 -15.28 2.05 12.64
C ASP A 84 -14.37 1.08 13.43
N GLU A 85 -13.16 0.74 12.94
CA GLU A 85 -12.22 -0.11 13.70
C GLU A 85 -11.35 0.67 14.70
N GLU A 86 -11.27 2.01 14.61
CA GLU A 86 -10.37 2.82 15.46
C GLU A 86 -11.08 3.54 16.62
N ASN A 87 -12.41 3.48 16.70
CA ASN A 87 -13.21 4.11 17.76
C ASN A 87 -13.55 3.18 18.93
N GLU A 88 -12.59 2.40 19.44
CA GLU A 88 -12.59 2.08 20.87
C GLU A 88 -12.16 3.34 21.63
N THR A 89 -13.09 4.29 21.73
CA THR A 89 -12.93 5.51 22.53
C THR A 89 -12.59 5.13 23.96
N VAL A 90 -11.33 5.34 24.35
CA VAL A 90 -10.85 5.20 25.73
C VAL A 90 -11.55 6.27 26.58
N VAL A 91 -12.69 5.91 27.16
CA VAL A 91 -13.42 6.77 28.10
C VAL A 91 -12.64 6.77 29.42
N VAL A 92 -11.82 7.79 29.61
CA VAL A 92 -11.07 8.06 30.84
C VAL A 92 -12.07 8.35 31.98
N LYS A 93 -12.29 7.37 32.86
CA LYS A 93 -12.93 7.61 34.16
C LYS A 93 -11.86 7.86 35.22
N GLU A 94 -11.81 9.10 35.70
CA GLU A 94 -10.96 9.57 36.80
C GLU A 94 -11.19 8.79 38.09
N LYS A 95 -10.27 7.89 38.45
CA LYS A 95 -9.88 7.59 39.83
C LYS A 95 -8.37 7.31 39.86
N MET A 96 -7.63 7.95 40.77
CA MET A 96 -6.16 7.99 40.79
C MET A 96 -5.42 6.63 40.76
N VAL A 97 -6.06 5.51 41.15
CA VAL A 97 -5.46 4.16 41.06
C VAL A 97 -5.77 3.48 39.71
N GLY A 98 -6.82 3.91 39.02
CA GLY A 98 -7.12 3.51 37.65
C GLY A 98 -6.14 4.13 36.63
N GLY A 99 -5.57 5.30 36.93
CA GLY A 99 -4.63 5.98 36.05
C GLY A 99 -3.33 5.21 35.82
N ILE A 100 -2.73 4.64 36.87
CA ILE A 100 -1.49 3.84 36.73
C ILE A 100 -1.78 2.53 35.99
N ALA A 101 -2.89 1.85 36.31
CA ALA A 101 -3.29 0.64 35.58
C ALA A 101 -3.58 0.93 34.10
N GLN A 102 -4.18 2.08 33.78
CA GLN A 102 -4.40 2.54 32.41
C GLN A 102 -3.10 2.89 31.70
N ILE A 103 -2.15 3.54 32.38
CA ILE A 103 -0.82 3.83 31.82
C ILE A 103 -0.07 2.53 31.52
N ILE A 104 -0.10 1.56 32.43
CA ILE A 104 0.52 0.25 32.22
C ILE A 104 -0.17 -0.49 31.07
N ALA A 105 -1.50 -0.50 31.01
CA ALA A 105 -2.24 -1.11 29.92
C ALA A 105 -1.93 -0.44 28.56
N ALA A 106 -1.86 0.89 28.53
CA ALA A 106 -1.49 1.63 27.32
C ALA A 106 -0.04 1.38 26.90
N GLN A 107 0.90 1.27 27.86
CA GLN A 107 2.29 0.91 27.60
C GLN A 107 2.43 -0.53 27.11
N GLU A 108 1.67 -1.46 27.67
CA GLU A 108 1.61 -2.85 27.21
C GLU A 108 1.06 -2.93 25.79
N GLU A 109 -0.02 -2.19 25.50
CA GLU A 109 -0.59 -2.11 24.15
C GLU A 109 0.39 -1.49 23.15
N MET A 110 1.12 -0.44 23.57
CA MET A 110 2.17 0.19 22.77
C MET A 110 3.30 -0.82 22.46
N LEU A 111 3.82 -1.52 23.47
CA LEU A 111 4.86 -2.54 23.31
C LEU A 111 4.40 -3.69 22.40
N ARG A 112 3.13 -4.10 22.50
CA ARG A 112 2.54 -5.11 21.62
C ARG A 112 2.49 -4.61 20.17
N LYS A 113 1.97 -3.40 19.93
CA LYS A 113 1.92 -2.78 18.60
C LYS A 113 3.32 -2.58 18.00
N GLU A 114 4.32 -2.21 18.82
CA GLU A 114 5.71 -2.12 18.37
C GLU A 114 6.27 -3.47 17.91
N ARG A 115 5.99 -4.55 18.64
CA ARG A 115 6.40 -5.91 18.26
C ARG A 115 5.73 -6.35 16.96
N GLU A 116 4.42 -6.13 16.83
CA GLU A 116 3.66 -6.44 15.62
C GLU A 116 4.19 -5.65 14.40
N LEU A 117 4.51 -4.36 14.59
CA LEU A 117 5.13 -3.53 13.57
C LEU A 117 6.49 -4.08 13.15
N GLU A 118 7.33 -4.50 14.10
CA GLU A 118 8.64 -5.07 13.79
C GLU A 118 8.52 -6.40 13.04
N GLU A 119 7.58 -7.27 13.41
CA GLU A 119 7.28 -8.50 12.68
C GLU A 119 6.76 -8.23 11.27
N ALA A 120 5.84 -7.28 11.09
CA ALA A 120 5.34 -6.87 9.78
C ALA A 120 6.48 -6.33 8.91
N ARG A 121 7.40 -5.52 9.48
CA ARG A 121 8.61 -5.05 8.81
C ARG A 121 9.53 -6.21 8.39
N LYS A 122 9.75 -7.20 9.26
CA LYS A 122 10.54 -8.41 8.93
C LYS A 122 9.91 -9.21 7.79
N LYS A 123 8.59 -9.45 7.84
CA LYS A 123 7.84 -10.12 6.76
C LYS A 123 7.94 -9.36 5.43
N LEU A 124 7.76 -8.04 5.46
CA LEU A 124 7.90 -7.20 4.26
C LEU A 124 9.32 -7.26 3.68
N ALA A 125 10.35 -7.23 4.53
CA ALA A 125 11.73 -7.38 4.10
C ALA A 125 12.00 -8.75 3.45
N GLN A 126 11.46 -9.83 4.01
CA GLN A 126 11.57 -11.17 3.43
C GLN A 126 10.89 -11.27 2.06
N ILE A 127 9.67 -10.72 1.91
CA ILE A 127 8.96 -10.69 0.62
C ILE A 127 9.78 -9.92 -0.43
N ARG A 128 10.33 -8.76 -0.07
CA ARG A 128 11.21 -8.00 -0.97
C ARG A 128 12.46 -8.78 -1.36
N GLN A 129 13.13 -9.46 -0.42
CA GLN A 129 14.30 -10.29 -0.73
C GLN A 129 13.96 -11.44 -1.69
N GLN A 130 12.81 -12.09 -1.50
CA GLN A 130 12.34 -13.13 -2.43
C GLN A 130 12.08 -12.54 -3.83
N GLN A 131 11.49 -11.35 -3.91
CA GLN A 131 11.28 -10.66 -5.18
C GLN A 131 12.59 -10.36 -5.94
N TYR A 132 13.68 -10.04 -5.22
CA TYR A 132 15.02 -9.89 -5.83
C TYR A 132 15.64 -11.22 -6.27
N LYS A 133 15.43 -12.32 -5.52
CA LYS A 133 15.93 -13.65 -5.92
C LYS A 133 15.22 -14.23 -7.16
N PHE A 134 13.98 -13.81 -7.42
CA PHE A 134 13.20 -14.19 -8.60
C PHE A 134 13.31 -13.21 -9.77
N LEU A 135 14.08 -12.12 -9.64
CA LEU A 135 14.38 -11.23 -10.77
C LEU A 135 15.41 -11.94 -11.69
N PRO A 136 15.17 -12.02 -13.01
CA PRO A 136 16.09 -12.68 -13.95
C PRO A 136 17.51 -12.15 -13.78
N SER A 137 18.50 -13.06 -13.88
CA SER A 137 19.94 -12.79 -13.72
C SER A 137 20.54 -11.78 -14.72
N GLU A 138 19.74 -11.21 -15.62
CA GLU A 138 20.15 -10.25 -16.65
C GLU A 138 20.29 -8.79 -16.16
N LEU A 139 20.03 -8.51 -14.87
CA LEU A 139 20.23 -7.19 -14.23
C LEU A 139 21.19 -7.24 -13.04
N ARG A 140 22.00 -8.30 -12.93
CA ARG A 140 23.21 -8.25 -12.09
C ARG A 140 24.22 -7.41 -12.86
N ASP A 141 24.15 -6.09 -12.67
CA ASP A 141 25.30 -5.23 -12.95
C ASP A 141 26.47 -5.80 -12.14
N GLU A 142 27.44 -6.38 -12.85
CA GLU A 142 28.79 -6.54 -12.35
C GLU A 142 29.36 -5.14 -12.12
N HIS A 143 29.65 -4.80 -10.87
CA HIS A 143 30.89 -4.15 -10.44
C HIS A 143 31.00 -4.14 -8.91
#